data_AF-A0A7X3FJ00-F1
#
_entry.id   AF-A0A7X3FJ00-F1
#
_cell.length_a   1.000
_cell.length_b   1.000
_cell.length_c   1.000
_cell.angle_alpha   90.00
_cell.angle_beta   90.00
_cell.angle_gamma   90.00
#
_symmetry.space_group_name_H-M   'P 1'
#
loop_
_entity.id
_entity.type
_entity.pdbx_description
1 polymer ?
#
loop_
_entity_poly.entity_id
_entity_poly.type
_entity_poly.pdbx_seq_one_letter_code
_entity_poly.pdbx_strand_id
1 'polypeptide(L)'
;MVTMSSKMRGKKYQYLMRSRRRRAGVAGCENGKWVPYQEMRDELIGWIGKKISEQLDVETCADSVISQMKSQEKKAKSSEKEIKKIQKQIEQNRELLFKLRRFHMLGEVDDAQYNFDKGMYEKEIAGLEAKLEKVQGESVRQMDYEEERSRIKATLNELSTFNNYDQVDKVRAILSKLIKEITVDSEGNIDVYNLFGILA
;
A
#
# COMPACT_ATOMS: atom_id res chain seq x y z
N MET A 1 -19.04 -17.53 -3.31
CA MET A 1 -19.66 -18.63 -4.07
C MET A 1 -19.58 -19.93 -3.26
N VAL A 2 -20.19 -21.02 -3.70
CA VAL A 2 -20.12 -22.36 -3.07
C VAL A 2 -19.74 -23.41 -4.10
N THR A 3 -19.00 -24.44 -3.67
CA THR A 3 -18.60 -25.56 -4.52
C THR A 3 -19.69 -26.63 -4.57
N MET A 4 -19.99 -27.11 -5.78
CA MET A 4 -20.85 -28.25 -6.05
C MET A 4 -20.00 -29.35 -6.66
N SER A 5 -20.19 -30.59 -6.25
CA SER A 5 -19.54 -31.74 -6.90
C SER A 5 -20.58 -32.68 -7.51
N SER A 6 -20.27 -33.18 -8.70
CA SER A 6 -21.09 -34.16 -9.43
C SER A 6 -20.19 -35.31 -9.88
N LYS A 7 -20.72 -36.53 -9.90
CA LYS A 7 -19.99 -37.71 -10.37
C LYS A 7 -20.70 -38.25 -11.61
N MET A 8 -20.04 -38.18 -12.77
CA MET A 8 -20.58 -38.66 -14.03
C MET A 8 -19.57 -39.59 -14.70
N ARG A 9 -20.00 -40.81 -15.06
CA ARG A 9 -19.15 -41.84 -15.70
C ARG A 9 -17.81 -42.08 -14.97
N GLY A 10 -17.85 -42.14 -13.64
CA GLY A 10 -16.65 -42.34 -12.79
C GLY A 10 -15.77 -41.11 -12.59
N LYS A 11 -15.96 -40.03 -13.37
CA LYS A 11 -15.24 -38.76 -13.19
C LYS A 11 -15.98 -37.85 -12.20
N LYS A 12 -15.22 -37.17 -11.35
CA LYS A 12 -15.72 -36.19 -10.38
C LYS A 12 -15.51 -34.79 -10.95
N TYR A 13 -16.60 -34.06 -11.10
CA TYR A 13 -16.59 -32.67 -11.56
C TYR A 13 -16.88 -31.74 -10.39
N GLN A 14 -16.22 -30.59 -10.37
CA GLN A 14 -16.42 -29.55 -9.37
C GLN A 14 -16.77 -28.23 -10.05
N TYR A 15 -17.80 -27.56 -9.55
CA TYR A 15 -18.29 -26.29 -10.09
C TYR A 15 -18.50 -25.27 -8.98
N LEU A 16 -18.34 -24.00 -9.31
CA LEU A 16 -18.74 -22.88 -8.47
C LEU A 16 -20.13 -22.39 -8.84
N MET A 17 -20.96 -22.15 -7.83
CA MET A 17 -22.29 -21.57 -7.95
C MET A 17 -22.53 -20.51 -6.89
N ARG A 18 -23.40 -19.53 -7.17
CA ARG A 18 -23.84 -18.56 -6.16
C ARG A 18 -24.63 -19.24 -5.03
N SER A 19 -24.32 -18.87 -3.78
CA SER A 19 -24.93 -19.49 -2.59
C SER A 19 -26.45 -19.31 -2.52
N ARG A 20 -26.98 -18.18 -2.99
CA ARG A 20 -28.43 -17.94 -3.07
C ARG A 20 -29.11 -18.84 -4.12
N ARG A 21 -28.47 -19.06 -5.27
CA ARG A 21 -28.99 -19.96 -6.31
C ARG A 21 -29.05 -21.41 -5.84
N ARG A 22 -28.04 -21.86 -5.08
CA ARG A 22 -28.06 -23.20 -4.46
C ARG A 22 -29.27 -23.43 -3.55
N ARG A 23 -29.69 -22.40 -2.81
CA ARG A 23 -30.77 -22.51 -1.80
C ARG A 23 -32.17 -22.32 -2.36
N ALA A 24 -32.35 -21.36 -3.27
CA ALA A 24 -33.66 -20.92 -3.74
C ALA A 24 -33.83 -21.04 -5.26
N GLY A 25 -32.93 -21.74 -5.95
CA GLY A 25 -32.99 -21.91 -7.39
C GLY A 25 -32.92 -20.58 -8.13
N VAL A 26 -33.65 -20.50 -9.25
CA VAL A 26 -33.69 -19.31 -10.12
C VAL A 26 -34.25 -18.09 -9.38
N ALA A 27 -35.24 -18.27 -8.50
CA ALA A 27 -35.83 -17.18 -7.72
C ALA A 27 -34.84 -16.51 -6.74
N GLY A 28 -33.80 -17.25 -6.30
CA GLY A 28 -32.78 -16.71 -5.38
C GLY A 28 -31.67 -15.91 -6.07
N CYS A 29 -31.43 -16.17 -7.35
CA CYS A 29 -30.48 -15.43 -8.17
C CYS A 29 -30.63 -15.79 -9.65
N GLU A 30 -30.83 -14.75 -10.47
CA GLU A 30 -30.94 -14.88 -11.92
C GLU A 30 -29.64 -15.36 -12.58
N ASN A 31 -28.47 -15.00 -12.02
CA ASN A 31 -27.17 -15.47 -12.47
C ASN A 31 -27.07 -17.00 -12.33
N GLY A 32 -27.17 -17.68 -13.48
CA GLY A 32 -27.21 -19.13 -13.58
C GLY A 32 -25.92 -19.78 -14.00
N LYS A 33 -24.81 -19.05 -13.93
CA LYS A 33 -23.52 -19.58 -14.36
C LYS A 33 -23.00 -20.64 -13.41
N TRP A 34 -22.51 -21.71 -14.02
CA TRP A 34 -21.77 -22.78 -13.39
C TRP A 34 -20.35 -22.68 -13.91
N VAL A 35 -19.41 -22.38 -13.03
CA VAL A 35 -18.01 -22.19 -13.45
C VAL A 35 -17.21 -23.43 -13.06
N PRO A 36 -16.54 -24.12 -14.00
CA PRO A 36 -15.66 -25.24 -13.69
C PRO A 36 -14.57 -24.82 -12.70
N TYR A 37 -14.50 -25.49 -11.55
CA TYR A 37 -13.64 -25.04 -10.44
C TYR A 37 -12.14 -25.14 -10.77
N GLN A 38 -11.70 -26.28 -11.33
CA GLN A 38 -10.27 -26.52 -11.56
C GLN A 38 -9.71 -25.61 -12.66
N GLU A 39 -10.40 -25.54 -13.80
CA GLU A 39 -10.01 -24.69 -14.93
C GLU A 39 -9.99 -23.20 -14.52
N MET A 40 -11.05 -22.71 -13.88
CA MET A 40 -11.09 -21.34 -13.38
C MET A 40 -10.01 -21.06 -12.34
N ARG A 41 -9.75 -21.99 -11.41
CA ARG A 41 -8.72 -21.81 -10.38
C ARG A 41 -7.35 -21.60 -11.02
N ASP A 42 -6.97 -22.48 -11.93
CA ASP A 42 -5.63 -22.48 -12.50
C ASP A 42 -5.44 -21.28 -13.45
N GLU A 43 -6.45 -20.97 -14.26
CA GLU A 43 -6.45 -19.77 -15.11
C GLU A 43 -6.41 -18.48 -14.29
N LEU A 44 -7.23 -18.37 -13.24
CA LEU A 44 -7.29 -17.19 -12.39
C LEU A 44 -5.96 -16.98 -11.67
N ILE A 45 -5.37 -18.01 -11.08
CA ILE A 45 -4.09 -17.87 -10.37
C ILE A 45 -2.97 -17.50 -11.36
N GLY A 46 -2.92 -18.14 -12.53
CA GLY A 46 -1.95 -17.81 -13.56
C GLY A 46 -2.12 -16.37 -14.07
N TRP A 47 -3.37 -15.94 -14.30
CA TRP A 47 -3.69 -14.58 -14.74
C TRP A 47 -3.35 -13.54 -13.67
N ILE A 48 -3.71 -13.79 -12.41
CA ILE A 48 -3.37 -12.89 -11.29
C ILE A 48 -1.85 -12.80 -11.13
N GLY A 49 -1.15 -13.93 -11.15
CA GLY A 49 0.30 -13.96 -11.08
C GLY A 49 0.93 -13.11 -12.19
N LYS A 50 0.47 -13.29 -13.43
CA LYS A 50 0.93 -12.54 -14.59
C LYS A 50 0.58 -11.05 -14.53
N LYS A 51 -0.63 -10.70 -14.06
CA LYS A 51 -1.06 -9.29 -13.96
C LYS A 51 -0.34 -8.55 -12.86
N ILE A 52 -0.14 -9.18 -11.71
CA ILE A 52 0.63 -8.57 -10.63
C ILE A 52 2.11 -8.51 -11.01
N SER A 53 2.67 -9.53 -11.68
CA SER A 53 4.04 -9.44 -12.20
C SER A 53 4.18 -8.35 -13.25
N GLU A 54 3.23 -8.21 -14.18
CA GLU A 54 3.20 -7.12 -15.16
C GLU A 54 3.07 -5.75 -14.51
N GLN A 55 2.21 -5.57 -13.50
CA GLN A 55 2.13 -4.30 -12.76
C GLN A 55 3.42 -3.98 -12.02
N LEU A 56 4.04 -4.99 -11.40
CA LEU A 56 5.33 -4.84 -10.75
C LEU A 56 6.47 -4.61 -11.76
N ASP A 57 6.45 -5.26 -12.93
CA ASP A 57 7.44 -5.16 -14.01
C ASP A 57 7.31 -3.87 -14.81
N VAL A 58 6.10 -3.36 -15.02
CA VAL A 58 5.87 -2.04 -15.62
C VAL A 58 6.32 -0.93 -14.66
N GLU A 59 6.18 -1.13 -13.35
CA GLU A 59 6.84 -0.32 -12.32
C GLU A 59 8.32 -0.69 -12.09
N THR A 60 8.81 -1.82 -12.64
CA THR A 60 10.21 -2.27 -12.55
C THR A 60 11.01 -2.32 -13.85
N CYS A 61 10.53 -1.71 -14.96
CA CYS A 61 11.28 -1.67 -16.22
C CYS A 61 12.66 -1.02 -15.97
N ALA A 62 13.71 -1.80 -16.21
CA ALA A 62 15.03 -1.71 -15.58
C ALA A 62 15.77 -0.36 -15.74
N ASP A 63 15.44 0.47 -16.74
CA ASP A 63 16.02 1.80 -16.90
C ASP A 63 15.30 2.88 -16.06
N SER A 64 14.00 2.69 -15.82
CA SER A 64 13.20 3.54 -14.94
C SER A 64 13.45 3.25 -13.46
N VAL A 65 13.80 2.00 -13.09
CA VAL A 65 14.10 1.63 -11.70
C VAL A 65 15.46 2.13 -11.25
N ILE A 66 16.49 2.03 -12.09
CA ILE A 66 17.81 2.54 -11.72
C ILE A 66 17.77 4.07 -11.61
N SER A 67 16.99 4.74 -12.46
CA SER A 67 16.76 6.18 -12.37
C SER A 67 15.82 6.57 -11.23
N GLN A 68 14.80 5.78 -10.92
CA GLN A 68 13.90 5.99 -9.78
C GLN A 68 14.60 5.70 -8.45
N MET A 69 15.36 4.61 -8.30
CA MET A 69 16.17 4.32 -7.12
C MET A 69 17.22 5.40 -6.91
N LYS A 70 17.90 5.88 -7.96
CA LYS A 70 18.78 7.06 -7.86
C LYS A 70 18.00 8.33 -7.51
N SER A 71 16.76 8.48 -7.96
CA SER A 71 15.90 9.62 -7.63
C SER A 71 15.33 9.55 -6.20
N GLN A 72 15.04 8.34 -5.70
CA GLN A 72 14.52 8.05 -4.38
C GLN A 72 15.63 8.11 -3.35
N GLU A 73 16.84 7.61 -3.63
CA GLU A 73 18.03 7.90 -2.82
C GLU A 73 18.33 9.39 -2.79
N LYS A 74 18.20 10.10 -3.93
CA LYS A 74 18.34 11.56 -3.96
C LYS A 74 17.25 12.25 -3.15
N LYS A 75 16.00 11.79 -3.22
CA LYS A 75 14.87 12.31 -2.45
C LYS A 75 15.04 12.01 -0.96
N ALA A 76 15.39 10.80 -0.56
CA ALA A 76 15.69 10.43 0.82
C ALA A 76 16.86 11.24 1.38
N LYS A 77 17.97 11.35 0.64
CA LYS A 77 19.10 12.23 1.01
C LYS A 77 18.70 13.71 1.03
N SER A 78 17.75 14.13 0.20
CA SER A 78 17.21 15.49 0.19
C SER A 78 16.33 15.74 1.40
N SER A 79 15.41 14.82 1.73
CA SER A 79 14.52 14.87 2.89
C SER A 79 15.33 14.83 4.19
N GLU A 80 16.36 13.99 4.29
CA GLU A 80 17.25 14.00 5.46
C GLU A 80 18.00 15.33 5.61
N LYS A 81 18.50 15.90 4.50
CA LYS A 81 19.15 17.22 4.52
C LYS A 81 18.17 18.32 4.90
N GLU A 82 16.93 18.24 4.42
CA GLU A 82 15.87 19.18 4.71
C GLU A 82 15.43 19.08 6.18
N ILE A 83 15.25 17.87 6.72
CA ILE A 83 15.00 17.63 8.14
C ILE A 83 16.11 18.22 8.99
N LYS A 84 17.40 17.94 8.68
CA LYS A 84 18.54 18.50 9.42
C LYS A 84 18.58 20.02 9.33
N LYS A 85 18.23 20.61 8.18
CA LYS A 85 18.17 22.06 8.00
C LYS A 85 17.07 22.69 8.85
N ILE A 86 15.86 22.10 8.84
CA ILE A 86 14.72 22.57 9.64
C ILE A 86 15.02 22.44 11.13
N GLN A 87 15.60 21.31 11.56
CA GLN A 87 16.04 21.12 12.96
C GLN A 87 17.05 22.17 13.39
N LYS A 88 18.05 22.46 12.55
CA LYS A 88 19.04 23.51 12.84
C LYS A 88 18.40 24.89 12.95
N GLN A 89 17.40 25.20 12.12
CA GLN A 89 16.67 26.47 12.19
C GLN A 89 15.83 26.57 13.48
N ILE A 90 15.17 25.47 13.89
CA ILE A 90 14.44 25.41 15.16
C ILE A 90 15.41 25.65 16.33
N GLU A 91 16.57 25.01 16.32
CA GLU A 91 17.59 25.16 17.37
C GLU A 91 18.13 26.59 17.44
N GLN A 92 18.45 27.19 16.29
CA GLN A 92 18.85 28.60 16.20
C GLN A 92 17.77 29.55 16.75
N ASN A 93 16.51 29.34 16.40
CA ASN A 93 15.41 30.15 16.93
C ASN A 93 15.24 29.98 18.44
N ARG A 94 15.44 28.76 18.97
CA ARG A 94 15.44 28.51 20.43
C ARG A 94 16.61 29.20 21.13
N GLU A 95 17.81 29.21 20.53
CA GLU A 95 18.95 29.96 21.04
C GLU A 95 18.69 31.48 21.06
N LEU A 96 18.08 32.02 20.00
CA LEU A 96 17.71 33.43 19.93
C LEU A 96 16.68 33.79 21.00
N LEU A 97 15.70 32.92 21.25
CA LEU A 97 14.70 33.09 22.31
C LEU A 97 15.35 33.07 23.70
N PHE A 98 16.35 32.22 23.92
CA PHE A 98 17.14 32.22 25.15
C PHE A 98 17.96 33.51 25.33
N LYS A 99 18.61 34.00 24.27
CA LYS A 99 19.33 35.29 24.30
C LYS A 99 18.40 36.45 24.57
N LEU A 100 17.23 36.47 23.93
CA LEU A 100 16.19 37.48 24.16
C LEU A 100 15.73 37.49 25.61
N ARG A 101 15.50 36.31 26.22
CA ARG A 101 15.19 36.20 27.66
C ARG A 101 16.30 36.77 28.54
N ARG A 102 17.57 36.53 28.19
CA ARG A 102 18.71 37.09 28.94
C ARG A 102 18.77 38.62 28.84
N PHE A 103 18.57 39.19 27.66
CA PHE A 103 18.56 40.65 27.48
C PHE A 103 17.41 41.33 28.22
N HIS A 104 16.23 40.69 28.23
CA HIS A 104 15.10 41.14 29.04
C HIS A 104 15.41 41.12 30.54
N MET A 105 16.03 40.04 31.06
CA MET A 105 16.45 39.97 32.46
C MET A 105 17.51 41.02 32.85
N LEU A 106 18.33 41.47 31.90
CA LEU A 106 19.31 42.53 32.09
C LEU A 106 18.71 43.94 31.98
N GLY A 107 17.42 44.05 31.62
CA GLY A 107 16.75 45.32 31.39
C GLY A 107 17.17 46.02 30.09
N GLU A 108 17.86 45.32 29.19
CA GLU A 108 18.30 45.85 27.89
C GLU A 108 17.14 45.95 26.88
N VAL A 109 16.05 45.22 27.14
CA VAL A 109 14.85 45.16 26.31
C VAL A 109 13.63 45.35 27.20
N ASP A 110 12.71 46.24 26.79
CA ASP A 110 11.47 46.46 27.51
C ASP A 110 10.45 45.32 27.34
N ASP A 111 9.41 45.30 28.18
CA ASP A 111 8.39 44.24 28.15
C ASP A 111 7.63 44.19 26.83
N ALA A 112 7.42 45.32 26.15
CA ALA A 112 6.65 45.37 24.92
C ALA A 112 7.43 44.71 23.77
N GLN A 113 8.70 45.09 23.62
CA GLN A 113 9.62 44.54 22.64
C GLN A 113 9.91 43.06 22.91
N TYR A 114 10.12 42.68 24.18
CA TYR A 114 10.31 41.29 24.56
C TYR A 114 9.13 40.41 24.14
N ASN A 115 7.90 40.82 24.45
CA ASN A 115 6.71 40.04 24.13
C ASN A 115 6.46 39.95 22.62
N PHE A 116 6.75 41.02 21.88
CA PHE A 116 6.66 41.02 20.43
C PHE A 116 7.66 40.05 19.78
N ASP A 117 8.94 40.16 20.12
CA ASP A 117 10.00 39.32 19.55
C ASP A 117 9.84 37.85 19.95
N LYS A 118 9.47 37.60 21.21
CA LYS A 118 9.13 36.25 21.70
C LYS A 118 8.01 35.64 20.86
N GLY A 119 6.93 36.39 20.62
CA GLY A 119 5.81 35.92 19.82
C GLY A 119 6.18 35.62 18.36
N MET A 120 7.12 36.36 17.78
CA MET A 120 7.64 36.08 16.44
C MET A 120 8.45 34.79 16.41
N TYR A 121 9.41 34.61 17.33
CA TYR A 121 10.20 33.38 17.39
C TYR A 121 9.34 32.15 17.70
N GLU A 122 8.34 32.26 18.59
CA GLU A 122 7.42 31.16 18.89
C GLU A 122 6.59 30.76 17.67
N LYS A 123 6.08 31.73 16.90
CA LYS A 123 5.36 31.47 15.63
C LYS A 123 6.27 30.81 14.60
N GLU A 124 7.51 31.26 14.49
CA GLU A 124 8.47 30.69 13.54
C GLU A 124 8.85 29.25 13.90
N ILE A 125 9.10 28.98 15.19
CA ILE A 125 9.34 27.62 15.70
C ILE A 125 8.15 26.72 15.39
N ALA A 126 6.92 27.14 15.72
CA ALA A 126 5.72 26.35 15.44
C ALA A 126 5.55 26.08 13.93
N GLY A 127 5.84 27.05 13.08
CA GLY A 127 5.80 26.88 11.62
C GLY A 127 6.86 25.90 11.10
N LEU A 128 8.05 25.91 11.68
CA LEU A 128 9.13 24.97 11.34
C LEU A 128 8.83 23.55 11.86
N GLU A 129 8.25 23.42 13.06
CA GLU A 129 7.83 22.14 13.63
C GLU A 129 6.72 21.49 12.78
N ALA A 130 5.72 22.26 12.34
CA ALA A 130 4.68 21.76 11.44
C ALA A 130 5.24 21.33 10.07
N LYS A 131 6.27 22.00 9.55
CA LYS A 131 6.96 21.58 8.33
C LYS A 131 7.76 20.30 8.54
N LEU A 132 8.45 20.18 9.68
CA LEU A 132 9.21 18.99 10.05
C LEU A 132 8.30 17.76 10.12
N GLU A 133 7.13 17.89 10.75
CA GLU A 133 6.15 16.81 10.85
C GLU A 133 5.65 16.34 9.47
N LYS A 134 5.38 17.27 8.55
CA LYS A 134 4.97 16.93 7.17
C LYS A 134 6.05 16.15 6.43
N VAL A 135 7.30 16.64 6.45
CA VAL A 135 8.42 16.00 5.76
C VAL A 135 8.73 14.63 6.35
N GLN A 136 8.64 14.48 7.68
CA GLN A 136 8.78 13.18 8.34
C GLN A 136 7.65 12.23 8.00
N GLY A 137 6.39 12.71 8.01
CA GLY A 137 5.22 11.90 7.66
C GLY A 137 5.27 11.38 6.22
N GLU A 138 5.76 12.20 5.27
CA GLU A 138 5.99 11.78 3.89
C GLU A 138 7.09 10.72 3.78
N SER A 139 8.17 10.86 4.55
CA SER A 139 9.26 9.87 4.58
C SER A 139 8.82 8.53 5.15
N VAL A 140 8.04 8.52 6.24
CA VAL A 140 7.53 7.29 6.85
C VAL A 140 6.59 6.56 5.88
N ARG A 141 5.66 7.29 5.25
CA ARG A 141 4.76 6.71 4.25
C ARG A 141 5.53 6.08 3.08
N GLN A 142 6.60 6.73 2.60
CA GLN A 142 7.44 6.16 1.54
C GLN A 142 8.11 4.86 1.96
N MET A 143 8.62 4.77 3.20
CA MET A 143 9.20 3.53 3.72
C MET A 143 8.15 2.42 3.84
N ASP A 144 6.95 2.74 4.33
CA ASP A 144 5.85 1.77 4.43
C ASP A 144 5.48 1.20 3.06
N TYR A 145 5.42 2.04 2.01
CA TYR A 145 5.18 1.59 0.64
C TYR A 145 6.29 0.67 0.10
N GLU A 146 7.56 0.96 0.40
CA GLU A 146 8.68 0.13 -0.03
C GLU A 146 8.70 -1.23 0.69
N GLU A 147 8.42 -1.25 1.99
CA GLU A 147 8.25 -2.49 2.74
C GLU A 147 7.11 -3.33 2.17
N GLU A 148 5.94 -2.74 1.92
CA GLU A 148 4.78 -3.43 1.40
C GLU A 148 5.05 -3.99 -0.01
N ARG A 149 5.74 -3.24 -0.86
CA ARG A 149 6.22 -3.70 -2.17
C ARG A 149 7.16 -4.90 -2.04
N SER A 150 8.11 -4.86 -1.10
CA SER A 150 9.05 -5.97 -0.89
C SER A 150 8.33 -7.25 -0.44
N ARG A 151 7.32 -7.11 0.43
CA ARG A 151 6.48 -8.23 0.90
C ARG A 151 5.70 -8.84 -0.26
N ILE A 152 5.11 -8.01 -1.12
CA ILE A 152 4.34 -8.48 -2.28
C ILE A 152 5.24 -9.21 -3.27
N LYS A 153 6.44 -8.68 -3.54
CA LYS A 153 7.43 -9.35 -4.39
C LYS A 153 7.85 -10.71 -3.83
N ALA A 154 8.09 -10.80 -2.53
CA ALA A 154 8.39 -12.08 -1.86
C ALA A 154 7.23 -13.07 -2.03
N THR A 155 5.98 -12.64 -1.82
CA THR A 155 4.81 -13.52 -1.97
C THR A 155 4.58 -13.98 -3.41
N LEU A 156 4.96 -13.20 -4.42
CA LEU A 156 4.87 -13.64 -5.82
C LEU A 156 5.96 -14.63 -6.19
N ASN A 157 7.17 -14.43 -5.67
CA ASN A 157 8.25 -15.42 -5.83
C ASN A 157 7.86 -16.76 -5.17
N GLU A 158 7.20 -16.70 -4.01
CA GLU A 158 6.62 -17.88 -3.38
C GLU A 158 5.55 -18.52 -4.29
N LEU A 159 4.64 -17.74 -4.88
CA LEU A 159 3.63 -18.26 -5.83
C LEU A 159 4.25 -18.91 -7.08
N SER A 160 5.29 -18.31 -7.67
CA SER A 160 5.95 -18.84 -8.87
C SER A 160 6.69 -20.15 -8.61
N THR A 161 6.99 -20.47 -7.34
CA THR A 161 7.67 -21.71 -6.96
C THR A 161 6.71 -22.91 -6.97
N PHE A 162 5.39 -22.69 -6.98
CA PHE A 162 4.41 -23.77 -7.03
C PHE A 162 4.18 -24.24 -8.47
N ASN A 163 4.68 -25.44 -8.78
CA ASN A 163 4.40 -26.12 -10.06
C ASN A 163 2.95 -26.63 -10.17
N ASN A 164 2.25 -26.79 -9.04
CA ASN A 164 0.86 -27.26 -9.01
C ASN A 164 0.11 -26.69 -7.79
N TYR A 165 -1.11 -26.18 -7.98
CA TYR A 165 -1.91 -25.47 -6.96
C TYR A 165 -2.72 -26.40 -6.03
N ASP A 166 -2.27 -27.64 -5.88
CA ASP A 166 -2.97 -28.66 -5.09
C ASP A 166 -2.78 -28.50 -3.58
N GLN A 167 -1.77 -27.74 -3.14
CA GLN A 167 -1.62 -27.33 -1.74
C GLN A 167 -2.55 -26.16 -1.41
N VAL A 168 -3.86 -26.43 -1.40
CA VAL A 168 -4.94 -25.43 -1.27
C VAL A 168 -4.72 -24.49 -0.09
N ASP A 169 -4.30 -24.99 1.08
CA ASP A 169 -4.14 -24.16 2.27
C ASP A 169 -3.00 -23.14 2.13
N LYS A 170 -1.88 -23.54 1.54
CA LYS A 170 -0.74 -22.64 1.32
C LYS A 170 -1.03 -21.63 0.23
N VAL A 171 -1.60 -22.08 -0.89
CA VAL A 171 -1.98 -21.22 -2.00
C VAL A 171 -3.02 -20.20 -1.54
N ARG A 172 -4.02 -20.62 -0.76
CA ARG A 172 -5.02 -19.73 -0.17
C ARG A 172 -4.41 -18.70 0.75
N ALA A 173 -3.48 -19.10 1.62
CA ALA A 173 -2.80 -18.17 2.52
C ALA A 173 -2.04 -17.10 1.74
N ILE A 174 -1.36 -17.47 0.66
CA ILE A 174 -0.62 -16.51 -0.16
C ILE A 174 -1.57 -15.60 -0.96
N LEU A 175 -2.58 -16.18 -1.61
CA LEU A 175 -3.58 -15.41 -2.37
C LEU A 175 -4.37 -14.44 -1.49
N SER A 176 -4.65 -14.80 -0.23
CA SER A 176 -5.33 -13.91 0.72
C SER A 176 -4.52 -12.68 1.12
N LYS A 177 -3.19 -12.71 0.93
CA LYS A 177 -2.31 -11.55 1.11
C LYS A 177 -2.30 -10.62 -0.11
N LEU A 178 -2.58 -11.18 -1.29
CA LEU A 178 -2.49 -10.47 -2.58
C LEU A 178 -3.84 -9.95 -3.06
N ILE A 179 -4.92 -10.67 -2.74
CA ILE A 179 -6.27 -10.42 -3.26
C ILE A 179 -7.19 -10.07 -2.10
N LYS A 180 -7.86 -8.93 -2.23
CA LYS A 180 -8.85 -8.45 -1.28
C LYS A 180 -10.24 -9.00 -1.61
N GLU A 181 -10.62 -8.95 -2.89
CA GLU A 181 -11.95 -9.36 -3.34
C GLU A 181 -11.93 -9.89 -4.77
N ILE A 182 -12.82 -10.84 -5.07
CA ILE A 182 -13.07 -11.34 -6.43
C ILE A 182 -14.59 -11.24 -6.67
N THR A 183 -14.99 -10.43 -7.63
CA THR A 183 -16.38 -10.29 -8.07
C THR A 183 -16.60 -11.04 -9.38
N VAL A 184 -17.80 -11.59 -9.54
CA VAL A 184 -18.21 -12.25 -10.77
C VAL A 184 -19.58 -11.73 -11.16
N ASP A 185 -19.69 -11.16 -12.35
CA ASP A 185 -20.93 -10.55 -12.83
C ASP A 185 -21.89 -11.60 -13.48
N SER A 186 -23.03 -11.12 -13.98
CA SER A 186 -24.00 -11.95 -14.71
C SER A 186 -23.50 -12.39 -16.09
N GLU A 187 -22.54 -11.69 -16.68
CA GLU A 187 -21.92 -11.96 -17.96
C GLU A 187 -20.69 -12.87 -17.84
N GLY A 188 -20.32 -13.27 -16.62
CA GLY A 188 -19.17 -14.12 -16.31
C GLY A 188 -17.82 -13.41 -16.34
N ASN A 189 -17.81 -12.08 -16.37
CA ASN A 189 -16.61 -11.29 -16.15
C ASN A 189 -16.18 -11.41 -14.69
N ILE A 190 -14.87 -11.53 -14.47
CA ILE A 190 -14.28 -11.72 -13.16
C ILE A 190 -13.40 -10.51 -12.89
N ASP A 191 -13.77 -9.74 -11.86
CA ASP A 191 -12.97 -8.60 -11.43
C ASP A 191 -12.20 -8.97 -10.16
N VAL A 192 -10.94 -8.57 -10.09
CA VAL A 192 -10.05 -8.91 -8.97
C VAL A 192 -9.48 -7.64 -8.36
N TYR A 193 -9.78 -7.45 -7.08
CA TYR A 193 -9.32 -6.30 -6.29
C TYR A 193 -8.10 -6.69 -5.47
N ASN A 194 -7.02 -5.92 -5.61
CA ASN A 194 -5.81 -6.04 -4.80
C ASN A 194 -5.58 -4.75 -3.98
N LEU A 195 -4.44 -4.69 -3.29
CA LEU A 195 -4.04 -3.51 -2.50
C LEU A 195 -3.71 -2.28 -3.37
N PHE A 196 -3.35 -2.48 -4.64
CA PHE A 196 -3.01 -1.43 -5.60
C PHE A 196 -4.21 -0.96 -6.44
N GLY A 197 -5.38 -1.57 -6.29
CA GLY A 197 -6.60 -1.24 -7.02
C GLY A 197 -7.21 -2.44 -7.75
N ILE A 198 -7.78 -2.16 -8.91
CA ILE A 198 -8.49 -3.14 -9.74
C ILE A 198 -7.48 -3.74 -10.74
N LEU A 199 -7.33 -5.07 -10.74
CA LEU A 199 -6.49 -5.79 -11.71
C LEU A 199 -7.19 -5.96 -13.06
N ALA A 200 -8.52 -6.09 -13.01
CA ALA A 200 -9.54 -5.91 -14.04
C ALA A 200 -10.88 -5.88 -13.29
#